data_AF-A0A6M1Y4Z9-F1
#
_entry.id   AF-A0A6M1Y4Z9-F1
#
_cell.length_a   1.000
_cell.length_b   1.000
_cell.length_c   1.000
_cell.angle_alpha   90.00
_cell.angle_beta   90.00
_cell.angle_gamma   90.00
#
_symmetry.space_group_name_H-M   'P 1'
#
loop_
_entity.id
_entity.type
_entity.pdbx_description
1 polymer ?
#
loop_
_entity_poly.entity_id
_entity_poly.type
_entity_poly.pdbx_seq_one_letter_code
_entity_poly.pdbx_strand_id
1 'polypeptide(L)' 'MDWTDLLSAIALVMVIEGLLPFANPRGSRRVMAELSRMPENKLRLVGLASIASGLLLLWLVRS' A
#
# COMPACT_ATOMS: atom_id res chain seq x y z
N MET A 1 -15.11 10.41 13.63
CA MET A 1 -13.78 9.90 13.27
C MET A 1 -12.83 10.73 14.08
N ASP A 2 -12.23 10.14 15.10
CA ASP A 2 -11.31 10.87 15.96
C ASP A 2 -10.03 11.13 15.16
N TRP A 3 -9.51 12.35 15.26
CA TRP A 3 -8.28 12.76 14.56
C TRP A 3 -7.10 11.83 14.86
N THR A 4 -7.12 11.18 16.02
CA THR A 4 -6.18 10.14 16.43
C THR A 4 -6.21 8.91 15.53
N ASP A 5 -7.39 8.43 15.12
CA ASP A 5 -7.49 7.24 14.25
C ASP A 5 -6.87 7.50 12.88
N LEU A 6 -7.09 8.69 12.33
CA LEU A 6 -6.51 9.11 11.06
C LEU A 6 -4.98 9.21 11.18
N LEU A 7 -4.47 9.84 12.24
CA LEU A 7 -3.03 9.95 12.49
C LEU A 7 -2.38 8.59 12.72
N SER A 8 -3.04 7.68 13.44
CA SER A 8 -2.56 6.31 13.64
C SER A 8 -2.52 5.52 12.34
N ALA A 9 -3.53 5.64 11.48
CA ALA A 9 -3.52 5.00 10.16
C ALA A 9 -2.37 5.50 9.28
N ILE A 10 -2.14 6.83 9.27
CA ILE A 10 -1.02 7.43 8.53
C ILE A 10 0.33 6.97 9.09
N ALA A 11 0.48 6.94 10.42
CA ALA A 11 1.71 6.47 11.06
C ALA A 11 1.99 5.00 10.71
N LEU A 12 0.98 4.13 10.72
CA LEU A 12 1.10 2.73 10.30
C LEU A 12 1.56 2.59 8.85
N VAL A 13 0.97 3.35 7.92
CA VAL A 13 1.40 3.36 6.51
C VAL A 13 2.87 3.75 6.39
N MET A 14 3.30 4.82 7.09
CA MET A 14 4.70 5.23 7.09
C MET A 14 5.65 4.17 7.66
N VAL A 15 5.27 3.51 8.76
CA VAL A 15 6.09 2.43 9.33
C VAL A 15 6.20 1.27 8.34
N ILE A 16 5.10 0.85 7.72
CA ILE A 16 5.09 -0.27 6.76
C ILE A 16 5.89 0.08 5.50
N GLU A 17 5.70 1.28 4.94
CA GLU A 17 6.46 1.74 3.78
C GLU A 17 7.96 1.90 4.07
N GLY A 18 8.33 2.31 5.28
CA GLY A 18 9.74 2.43 5.70
C GLY A 18 10.38 1.09 6.09
N LEU A 19 9.60 0.13 6.58
CA LEU A 19 10.10 -1.15 7.06
C LEU A 19 10.67 -2.01 5.92
N LEU A 20 9.97 -2.09 4.78
CA LEU A 20 10.43 -2.85 3.60
C LEU A 20 11.81 -2.40 3.09
N PRO A 21 12.07 -1.10 2.79
CA PRO A 21 13.38 -0.63 2.35
C PRO A 21 14.44 -0.71 3.46
N PHE A 22 14.07 -0.60 4.73
CA PHE A 22 15.00 -0.76 5.85
C PHE A 22 15.46 -2.22 6.02
N ALA A 23 14.53 -3.18 5.99
CA ALA A 23 14.83 -4.59 6.18
C ALA A 23 15.50 -5.22 4.95
N ASN A 24 15.08 -4.86 3.74
CA ASN A 24 15.67 -5.39 2.50
C ASN A 24 15.68 -4.36 1.36
N PRO A 25 16.68 -3.46 1.34
CA PRO A 25 16.76 -2.40 0.33
C PRO A 25 16.93 -2.94 -1.10
N ARG A 26 17.54 -4.13 -1.26
CA ARG A 26 17.70 -4.78 -2.57
C ARG A 26 16.37 -5.32 -3.10
N GLY A 27 15.58 -5.94 -2.22
CA GLY A 27 14.23 -6.41 -2.52
C GLY A 27 13.32 -5.27 -2.98
N SER A 28 13.29 -4.17 -2.22
CA SER A 28 12.48 -2.99 -2.56
C SER A 28 12.87 -2.38 -3.91
N ARG A 29 14.17 -2.28 -4.21
CA ARG A 29 14.64 -1.83 -5.54
C ARG A 29 14.20 -2.75 -6.67
N ARG A 30 14.23 -4.08 -6.45
CA ARG A 30 13.78 -5.06 -7.45
C ARG A 30 12.29 -4.93 -7.72
N VAL A 31 11.46 -4.84 -6.67
CA VAL A 31 10.01 -4.64 -6.81
C VAL A 31 9.71 -3.37 -7.59
N MET A 32 10.37 -2.26 -7.24
CA MET A 32 10.21 -1.00 -7.97
C MET A 32 10.60 -1.11 -9.46
N ALA A 33 11.66 -1.86 -9.76
CA ALA A 33 12.10 -2.10 -11.13
C ALA A 33 11.18 -3.03 -11.92
N GLU A 34 10.47 -3.96 -11.26
CA GLU A 34 9.45 -4.77 -11.92
C GLU A 34 8.16 -3.96 -12.16
N LEU A 35 7.76 -3.13 -11.19
CA LEU A 35 6.62 -2.22 -11.34
C LEU A 35 6.84 -1.23 -12.49
N SER A 36 8.05 -0.70 -12.66
CA SER A 36 8.36 0.23 -13.78
C SER A 36 8.38 -0.44 -15.16
N ARG A 37 8.52 -1.77 -15.21
CA ARG A 37 8.44 -2.55 -16.46
C ARG A 37 7.01 -2.97 -16.80
N MET A 38 6.07 -2.84 -15.86
CA MET A 38 4.68 -3.17 -16.13
C MET A 38 4.03 -2.12 -17.03
N PRO A 39 3.21 -2.52 -18.01
CA PRO A 39 2.44 -1.58 -18.81
C PRO A 39 1.44 -0.82 -17.94
N GLU A 40 1.26 0.48 -18.19
CA GLU A 40 0.43 1.38 -17.37
C GLU A 40 -1.00 0.84 -17.13
N ASN A 41 -1.60 0.18 -18.13
CA ASN A 41 -2.94 -0.40 -18.02
C ASN A 41 -3.01 -1.50 -16.95
N LYS A 42 -1.98 -2.35 -16.85
CA LYS A 42 -1.91 -3.38 -15.80
C LYS A 42 -1.65 -2.75 -14.44
N LEU A 43 -0.76 -1.76 -14.37
CA LEU A 43 -0.48 -1.05 -13.13
C LEU A 43 -1.73 -0.36 -12.56
N ARG A 44 -2.54 0.28 -13.42
CA ARG A 44 -3.83 0.86 -13.05
C ARG A 44 -4.83 -0.19 -12.57
N LEU A 45 -4.93 -1.33 -13.26
CA LEU A 45 -5.84 -2.40 -12.85
C LEU A 45 -5.46 -2.99 -11.50
N VAL A 46 -4.17 -3.23 -11.25
CA VAL A 46 -3.66 -3.69 -9.95
C VAL A 46 -3.93 -2.65 -8.86
N GLY A 47 -3.71 -1.36 -9.15
CA GLY A 47 -4.06 -0.26 -8.25
C GLY A 47 -5.55 -0.23 -7.91
N LEU A 48 -6.42 -0.37 -8.91
CA LEU A 48 -7.88 -0.43 -8.71
C LEU A 48 -8.29 -1.64 -7.87
N ALA A 49 -7.72 -2.82 -8.15
CA ALA A 49 -7.98 -4.02 -7.37
C ALA A 49 -7.52 -3.86 -5.91
N SER A 50 -6.36 -3.23 -5.68
CA SER A 50 -5.85 -2.92 -4.35
C SER A 50 -6.79 -1.98 -3.59
N ILE A 51 -7.23 -0.88 -4.23
CA ILE A 51 -8.19 0.07 -3.66
C ILE A 51 -9.51 -0.64 -3.31
N ALA A 52 -10.06 -1.43 -4.24
CA ALA A 52 -11.31 -2.14 -4.03
C ALA A 52 -11.20 -3.14 -2.87
N SER A 53 -10.10 -3.89 -2.79
CA SER A 53 -9.85 -4.81 -1.69
C SER A 53 -9.69 -4.10 -0.34
N GLY A 54 -9.00 -2.95 -0.32
CA GLY A 54 -8.87 -2.12 0.88
C GLY A 54 -10.22 -1.54 1.33
N LEU A 55 -11.06 -1.12 0.39
CA LEU A 55 -12.41 -0.65 0.68
C LEU A 55 -13.29 -1.76 1.26
N LEU A 56 -13.21 -2.97 0.70
CA LEU A 56 -13.93 -4.15 1.19
C LEU A 56 -13.47 -4.55 2.60
N LEU A 57 -12.16 -4.57 2.85
CA LEU A 57 -11.61 -4.84 4.18
C LEU A 57 -12.03 -3.77 5.19
N LEU A 58 -11.96 -2.49 4.82
CA LEU A 58 -12.37 -1.40 5.68
C LEU A 58 -13.87 -1.46 5.98
N TRP A 59 -14.70 -1.80 4.98
CA TRP A 59 -16.12 -2.02 5.18
C TRP A 59 -16.38 -3.18 6.14
N LEU A 60 -15.66 -4.31 5.99
CA LEU A 60 -15.85 -5.49 6.84
C LEU A 60 -15.36 -5.32 8.28
N VAL A 61 -14.30 -4.54 8.49
CA VAL A 61 -13.78 -4.23 9.84
C VAL A 61 -14.63 -3.16 10.54
N ARG A 62 -15.31 -2.30 9.77
CA ARG A 62 -16.09 -1.16 10.29
C ARG A 62 -17.60 -1.40 10.26
N SER A 63 -18.10 -2.51 9.69
CA SER A 63 -19.51 -2.92 9.73
C SER A 63 -19.86 -3.58 11.06
#